data_AF-A0A0Q1AD47-F1
#
_entry.id   AF-A0A0Q1AD47-F1
#
_cell.length_a   1.000
_cell.length_b   1.000
_cell.length_c   1.000
_cell.angle_alpha   90.00
_cell.angle_beta   90.00
_cell.angle_gamma   90.00
#
_symmetry.space_group_name_H-M   'P 1'
#
loop_
_entity.id
_entity.type
_entity.pdbx_description
1 polymer ?
#
loop_
_entity_poly.entity_id
_entity_poly.type
_entity_poly.pdbx_seq_one_letter_code
_entity_poly.pdbx_strand_id
1 'polypeptide(L)'
;NPDLVLCGEMAGPKNPYVPKEVYPIESMDFYLFDVSRKGRRDMDGSSRTHALAEEYGIRSVPLFGKFGLDEAAGEIKEIVMDLGARGREGVVIKDPENQKSPIKYTSSESNCKDLEFAFRYYNDYGQDFFFSRVVREGFQAAEWSDGEDEFIERCFRLGKSMLGPMRETVEAKIAGEPIVQEVEIMVKDLQTAADFEEHFRRMGVRALFDPPLSCPGGHLVKIKRLVMSTNDKTESVIEGQLW
;
A
#
# COMPACT_ATOMS: atom_id res chain seq x y z
N ASN A 1 29.45 8.46 -0.71
CA ASN A 1 28.89 9.05 0.52
C ASN A 1 28.53 7.96 1.55
N PRO A 2 29.49 7.46 2.36
CA PRO A 2 29.26 6.28 3.22
C PRO A 2 28.33 6.53 4.43
N ASP A 3 28.11 7.80 4.78
CA ASP A 3 27.29 8.19 5.92
C ASP A 3 25.82 8.42 5.56
N LEU A 4 25.48 8.45 4.27
CA LEU A 4 24.10 8.66 3.85
C LEU A 4 23.27 7.40 4.06
N VAL A 5 22.03 7.61 4.48
CA VAL A 5 20.98 6.61 4.56
C VAL A 5 19.91 7.02 3.57
N LEU A 6 19.61 6.14 2.60
CA LEU A 6 18.58 6.37 1.62
C LEU A 6 17.25 5.84 2.15
N CYS A 7 16.26 6.71 2.23
CA CYS A 7 14.90 6.36 2.63
C CYS A 7 14.03 6.38 1.38
N GLY A 8 13.50 5.22 1.01
CA GLY A 8 12.71 5.08 -0.19
C GLY A 8 11.67 3.97 -0.09
N GLU A 9 10.72 4.03 -1.01
CA GLU A 9 9.65 3.06 -1.12
C GLU A 9 10.04 2.00 -2.13
N MET A 10 9.90 0.74 -1.75
CA MET A 10 10.02 -0.38 -2.68
C MET A 10 8.63 -0.73 -3.19
N ALA A 11 8.33 -0.44 -4.45
CA ALA A 11 6.99 -0.59 -5.01
C ALA A 11 6.99 -1.42 -6.29
N GLY A 12 5.91 -2.16 -6.52
CA GLY A 12 5.68 -2.91 -7.77
C GLY A 12 4.78 -4.13 -7.57
N PRO A 13 4.38 -4.80 -8.66
CA PRO A 13 3.47 -5.95 -8.61
C PRO A 13 4.11 -7.17 -7.94
N LYS A 14 5.43 -7.37 -8.04
CA LYS A 14 6.13 -8.53 -7.45
C LYS A 14 6.76 -8.21 -6.10
N ASN A 15 6.06 -7.41 -5.29
CA ASN A 15 6.50 -7.03 -3.95
C ASN A 15 6.08 -8.12 -2.95
N PRO A 16 7.00 -8.61 -2.09
CA PRO A 16 6.69 -9.67 -1.13
C PRO A 16 5.64 -9.31 -0.08
N TYR A 17 5.43 -8.03 0.20
CA TYR A 17 4.61 -7.53 1.30
C TYR A 17 3.31 -6.90 0.81
N VAL A 18 3.41 -5.94 -0.12
CA VAL A 18 2.26 -5.19 -0.63
C VAL A 18 2.40 -5.02 -2.15
N PRO A 19 1.85 -5.96 -2.94
CA PRO A 19 1.79 -5.84 -4.41
C PRO A 19 1.04 -4.58 -4.84
N LYS A 20 1.65 -3.80 -5.76
CA LYS A 20 1.02 -2.62 -6.36
C LYS A 20 1.17 -2.65 -7.88
N GLU A 21 0.08 -2.92 -8.58
CA GLU A 21 0.02 -2.98 -10.06
C GLU A 21 -0.04 -1.60 -10.74
N VAL A 22 -0.27 -0.53 -9.98
CA VAL A 22 -0.41 0.84 -10.52
C VAL A 22 0.88 1.39 -11.15
N TYR A 23 2.03 0.77 -10.86
CA TYR A 23 3.31 1.18 -11.40
C TYR A 23 3.61 0.41 -12.70
N PRO A 24 4.01 1.08 -13.79
CA PRO A 24 4.32 0.45 -15.08
C PRO A 24 5.69 -0.25 -15.05
N ILE A 25 5.85 -1.21 -14.13
CA ILE A 25 7.06 -1.98 -13.90
C ILE A 25 6.71 -3.46 -13.74
N GLU A 26 7.55 -4.36 -14.25
CA GLU A 26 7.26 -5.79 -14.28
C GLU A 26 7.47 -6.51 -12.95
N SER A 27 8.25 -5.93 -12.04
CA SER A 27 8.62 -6.57 -10.78
C SER A 27 8.52 -5.60 -9.60
N MET A 28 9.60 -4.92 -9.28
CA MET A 28 9.66 -3.95 -8.19
C MET A 28 10.79 -2.96 -8.47
N ASP A 29 10.66 -1.77 -7.93
CA ASP A 29 11.61 -0.68 -8.11
C ASP A 29 11.68 0.18 -6.85
N PHE A 30 12.79 0.90 -6.70
CA PHE A 30 13.07 1.74 -5.55
C PHE A 30 12.84 3.22 -5.90
N TYR A 31 12.04 3.90 -5.08
CA TYR A 31 11.76 5.32 -5.21
C TYR A 31 12.26 6.08 -3.99
N LEU A 32 13.33 6.85 -4.15
CA LEU A 32 13.89 7.70 -3.12
C LEU A 32 12.92 8.83 -2.75
N PHE A 33 12.64 9.01 -1.46
CA PHE A 33 11.80 10.11 -0.97
C PHE A 33 12.44 10.94 0.15
N ASP A 34 13.47 10.43 0.82
CA ASP A 34 14.26 11.15 1.82
C ASP A 34 15.70 10.65 1.87
N VAL A 35 16.59 11.50 2.37
CA VAL A 35 17.98 11.16 2.67
C VAL A 35 18.26 11.56 4.11
N SER A 36 18.91 10.68 4.87
CA SER A 36 19.39 10.99 6.21
C SER A 36 20.87 10.65 6.35
N ARG A 37 21.41 10.79 7.56
CA ARG A 37 22.79 10.46 7.91
C ARG A 37 22.85 9.52 9.10
N LYS A 38 23.85 8.64 9.11
CA LYS A 38 24.12 7.76 10.25
C LYS A 38 24.27 8.56 11.55
N GLY A 39 23.59 8.12 12.60
CA GLY A 39 23.62 8.76 13.92
C GLY A 39 22.81 10.06 14.00
N ARG A 40 22.03 10.41 12.98
CA ARG A 40 21.17 11.59 12.95
C ARG A 40 19.70 11.21 12.86
N ARG A 41 18.83 12.10 13.35
CA ARG A 41 17.36 11.94 13.29
C ARG A 41 16.73 12.85 12.25
N ASP A 42 17.41 13.93 11.88
CA ASP A 42 17.01 14.84 10.82
C ASP A 42 17.11 14.19 9.44
N MET A 43 16.17 14.53 8.57
CA MET A 43 16.25 14.24 7.14
C MET A 43 16.78 15.49 6.43
N ASP A 44 17.51 15.27 5.35
CA ASP A 44 17.83 16.31 4.39
C ASP A 44 16.53 16.86 3.76
N GLY A 45 16.49 18.16 3.47
CA GLY A 45 15.32 18.80 2.84
C GLY A 45 14.99 18.21 1.46
N SER A 46 13.72 18.30 1.04
CA SER A 46 13.21 17.70 -0.21
C SER A 46 14.05 18.10 -1.43
N SER A 47 14.45 19.38 -1.52
CA SER A 47 15.28 19.90 -2.62
C SER A 47 16.62 19.15 -2.73
N ARG A 48 17.25 18.88 -1.59
CA ARG A 48 18.54 18.18 -1.52
C ARG A 48 18.39 16.70 -1.86
N THR A 49 17.30 16.07 -1.39
CA THR A 49 16.98 14.68 -1.74
C THR A 49 16.83 14.50 -3.25
N HIS A 50 16.09 15.38 -3.93
CA HIS A 50 15.93 15.30 -5.38
C HIS A 50 17.21 15.63 -6.15
N ALA A 51 18.00 16.61 -5.70
CA ALA A 51 19.30 16.91 -6.31
C ALA A 51 20.26 15.71 -6.21
N LEU A 52 20.29 15.03 -5.06
CA LEU A 52 21.07 13.79 -4.89
C LEU A 52 20.54 12.68 -5.81
N ALA A 53 19.22 12.54 -5.93
CA ALA A 53 18.63 11.55 -6.83
C ALA A 53 19.09 11.75 -8.28
N GLU A 54 19.07 13.00 -8.75
CA GLU A 54 19.53 13.38 -10.08
C GLU A 54 21.04 13.14 -10.25
N GLU A 55 21.87 13.60 -9.31
CA GLU A 55 23.34 13.45 -9.35
C GLU A 55 23.77 11.99 -9.52
N TYR A 56 23.11 11.06 -8.81
CA TYR A 56 23.47 9.64 -8.81
C TYR A 56 22.59 8.77 -9.73
N GLY A 57 21.65 9.37 -10.47
CA GLY A 57 20.72 8.63 -11.33
C GLY A 57 19.79 7.67 -10.56
N ILE A 58 19.47 8.00 -9.30
CA ILE A 58 18.55 7.25 -8.46
C ILE A 58 17.11 7.71 -8.77
N ARG A 59 16.19 6.77 -8.96
CA ARG A 59 14.78 7.11 -9.15
C ARG A 59 14.23 7.71 -7.86
N SER A 60 13.64 8.89 -7.94
CA SER A 60 12.92 9.51 -6.82
C SER A 60 11.41 9.43 -7.03
N VAL A 61 10.66 9.66 -5.96
CA VAL A 61 9.23 9.96 -6.06
C VAL A 61 9.00 11.21 -6.93
N PRO A 62 7.83 11.37 -7.57
CA PRO A 62 7.52 12.61 -8.28
C PRO A 62 7.44 13.81 -7.34
N LEU A 63 8.03 14.94 -7.74
CA LEU A 63 7.86 16.24 -7.09
C LEU A 63 6.85 17.06 -7.90
N PHE A 64 5.64 17.23 -7.38
CA PHE A 64 4.56 17.95 -8.09
C PHE A 64 4.77 19.47 -8.11
N GLY A 65 5.44 20.02 -7.10
CA GLY A 65 5.73 21.44 -7.07
C GLY A 65 6.10 21.93 -5.67
N LYS A 66 6.31 23.24 -5.58
CA LYS A 66 6.45 24.00 -4.34
C LYS A 66 5.40 25.10 -4.38
N PHE A 67 4.54 25.11 -3.38
CA PHE A 67 3.39 26.00 -3.31
C PHE A 67 3.51 26.93 -2.10
N GLY A 68 3.07 28.17 -2.23
CA GLY A 68 2.78 29.06 -1.12
C GLY A 68 1.60 28.54 -0.29
N LEU A 69 1.53 28.96 0.98
CA LEU A 69 0.51 28.45 1.92
C LEU A 69 -0.92 28.79 1.49
N ASP A 70 -1.10 29.91 0.78
CA ASP A 70 -2.42 30.40 0.39
C ASP A 70 -3.02 29.58 -0.77
N GLU A 71 -2.19 29.16 -1.73
CA GLU A 71 -2.63 28.32 -2.87
C GLU A 71 -2.50 26.80 -2.61
N ALA A 72 -1.68 26.37 -1.65
CA ALA A 72 -1.31 24.97 -1.48
C ALA A 72 -2.51 24.02 -1.35
N ALA A 73 -3.55 24.40 -0.60
CA ALA A 73 -4.71 23.53 -0.38
C ALA A 73 -5.46 23.22 -1.70
N GLY A 74 -5.64 24.22 -2.56
CA GLY A 74 -6.29 24.05 -3.87
C GLY A 74 -5.46 23.18 -4.81
N GLU A 75 -4.15 23.47 -4.92
CA GLU A 75 -3.23 22.69 -5.75
C GLU A 75 -3.13 21.23 -5.29
N ILE A 76 -3.06 20.99 -3.98
CA ILE A 76 -3.03 19.64 -3.40
C ILE A 76 -4.31 18.88 -3.68
N LYS A 77 -5.49 19.54 -3.58
CA LYS A 77 -6.78 18.92 -3.91
C LYS A 77 -6.78 18.38 -5.35
N GLU A 78 -6.43 19.22 -6.32
CA GLU A 78 -6.40 18.83 -7.74
C GLU A 78 -5.41 17.68 -7.99
N ILE A 79 -4.21 17.74 -7.39
CA ILE A 79 -3.22 16.66 -7.48
C ILE A 79 -3.77 15.35 -6.90
N VAL A 80 -4.43 15.39 -5.74
CA VAL A 80 -4.97 14.19 -5.09
C VAL A 80 -6.12 13.60 -5.90
N MET A 81 -6.98 14.42 -6.50
CA MET A 81 -8.05 13.96 -7.38
C MET A 81 -7.50 13.25 -8.64
N ASP A 82 -6.51 13.86 -9.32
CA ASP A 82 -5.85 13.23 -10.47
C ASP A 82 -5.11 11.93 -10.10
N LEU A 83 -4.44 11.91 -8.94
CA LEU A 83 -3.80 10.70 -8.43
C LEU A 83 -4.83 9.61 -8.13
N GLY A 84 -5.93 9.97 -7.50
CA GLY A 84 -7.05 9.08 -7.21
C GLY A 84 -7.62 8.42 -8.47
N ALA A 85 -7.91 9.22 -9.50
CA ALA A 85 -8.40 8.74 -10.79
C ALA A 85 -7.43 7.77 -11.48
N ARG A 86 -6.13 7.88 -11.20
CA ARG A 86 -5.07 6.98 -11.70
C ARG A 86 -4.76 5.82 -10.74
N GLY A 87 -5.54 5.62 -9.69
CA GLY A 87 -5.37 4.55 -8.70
C GLY A 87 -4.13 4.72 -7.80
N ARG A 88 -3.62 5.95 -7.66
CA ARG A 88 -2.46 6.27 -6.82
C ARG A 88 -2.87 6.72 -5.43
N GLU A 89 -1.97 6.50 -4.49
CA GLU A 89 -2.24 6.56 -3.04
C GLU A 89 -2.54 7.98 -2.52
N GLY A 90 -1.80 8.98 -2.99
CA GLY A 90 -1.91 10.37 -2.55
C GLY A 90 -0.56 11.07 -2.50
N VAL A 91 -0.43 12.04 -1.59
CA VAL A 91 0.74 12.92 -1.50
C VAL A 91 1.35 12.95 -0.10
N VAL A 92 2.64 13.32 -0.06
CA VAL A 92 3.33 13.73 1.16
C VAL A 92 3.72 15.19 1.00
N ILE A 93 3.23 16.03 1.90
CA ILE A 93 3.49 17.47 1.94
C ILE A 93 4.65 17.69 2.90
N LYS A 94 5.69 18.37 2.44
CA LYS A 94 6.93 18.59 3.20
C LYS A 94 7.31 20.06 3.22
N ASP A 95 7.84 20.50 4.36
CA ASP A 95 8.63 21.73 4.40
C ASP A 95 9.91 21.52 3.55
N PRO A 96 10.23 22.43 2.61
CA PRO A 96 11.41 22.28 1.75
C PRO A 96 12.74 22.13 2.50
N GLU A 97 12.84 22.78 3.67
CA GLU A 97 14.00 22.76 4.56
C GLU A 97 13.84 21.76 5.70
N ASN A 98 12.76 20.96 5.68
CA ASN A 98 12.42 19.96 6.69
C ASN A 98 12.33 20.52 8.12
N GLN A 99 11.89 21.78 8.25
CA GLN A 99 11.70 22.43 9.55
C GLN A 99 10.39 22.02 10.24
N LYS A 100 9.43 21.51 9.47
CA LYS A 100 8.14 21.01 9.94
C LYS A 100 7.96 19.56 9.55
N SER A 101 7.29 18.81 10.42
CA SER A 101 6.97 17.42 10.17
C SER A 101 6.13 17.26 8.90
N PRO A 102 6.39 16.23 8.09
CA PRO A 102 5.64 15.97 6.88
C PRO A 102 4.21 15.53 7.20
N ILE A 103 3.28 15.85 6.29
CA ILE A 103 1.86 15.45 6.38
C ILE A 103 1.54 14.57 5.19
N LYS A 104 0.86 13.44 5.43
CA LYS A 104 0.36 12.55 4.39
C LYS A 104 -1.13 12.81 4.16
N TYR A 105 -1.53 12.91 2.89
CA TYR A 105 -2.93 13.05 2.49
C TYR A 105 -3.24 12.06 1.37
N THR A 106 -4.26 11.20 1.55
CA THR A 106 -4.57 10.10 0.64
C THR A 106 -5.82 10.35 -0.18
N SER A 107 -5.88 9.74 -1.37
CA SER A 107 -7.06 9.76 -2.23
C SER A 107 -8.19 8.88 -1.67
N SER A 108 -9.43 9.16 -2.07
CA SER A 108 -10.61 8.34 -1.73
C SER A 108 -10.45 6.92 -2.28
N GLU A 109 -9.93 6.81 -3.50
CA GLU A 109 -9.65 5.54 -4.17
C GLU A 109 -8.65 4.70 -3.37
N SER A 110 -7.63 5.32 -2.77
CA SER A 110 -6.69 4.61 -1.91
C SER A 110 -7.34 4.13 -0.61
N ASN A 111 -8.17 4.96 0.03
CA ASN A 111 -8.88 4.55 1.24
C ASN A 111 -9.83 3.36 0.95
N CYS A 112 -10.52 3.40 -0.20
CA CYS A 112 -11.41 2.32 -0.63
C CYS A 112 -10.63 1.06 -1.01
N LYS A 113 -9.46 1.18 -1.66
CA LYS A 113 -8.61 0.02 -1.97
C LYS A 113 -8.05 -0.65 -0.72
N ASP A 114 -7.68 0.15 0.29
CA ASP A 114 -7.28 -0.37 1.60
C ASP A 114 -8.42 -1.14 2.27
N LEU A 115 -9.66 -0.62 2.20
CA LEU A 115 -10.84 -1.32 2.72
C LEU A 115 -11.15 -2.58 1.91
N GLU A 116 -10.96 -2.55 0.59
CA GLU A 116 -11.13 -3.72 -0.28
C GLU A 116 -10.23 -4.88 0.17
N PHE A 117 -8.95 -4.58 0.39
CA PHE A 117 -8.00 -5.53 0.92
C PHE A 117 -8.39 -5.99 2.34
N ALA A 118 -8.72 -5.05 3.23
CA ALA A 118 -9.02 -5.37 4.62
C ALA A 118 -10.28 -6.24 4.76
N PHE A 119 -11.32 -5.99 3.96
CA PHE A 119 -12.59 -6.72 4.03
C PHE A 119 -12.58 -8.05 3.26
N ARG A 120 -11.64 -8.25 2.33
CA ARG A 120 -11.30 -9.61 1.84
C ARG A 120 -10.77 -10.50 2.96
N TYR A 121 -10.16 -9.91 3.98
CA TYR A 121 -9.59 -10.60 5.14
C TYR A 121 -10.17 -10.01 6.44
N TYR A 122 -11.49 -9.88 6.47
CA TYR A 122 -12.20 -9.01 7.42
C TYR A 122 -11.86 -9.30 8.90
N ASN A 123 -11.61 -10.55 9.27
CA ASN A 123 -11.36 -10.93 10.67
C ASN A 123 -9.89 -10.75 11.07
N ASP A 124 -9.00 -10.57 10.10
CA ASP A 124 -7.57 -10.31 10.33
C ASP A 124 -7.28 -8.80 10.29
N TYR A 125 -7.91 -8.05 9.38
CA TYR A 125 -7.56 -6.65 9.14
C TYR A 125 -8.73 -5.66 9.17
N GLY A 126 -9.98 -6.14 9.05
CA GLY A 126 -11.14 -5.28 8.86
C GLY A 126 -11.28 -4.21 9.95
N GLN A 127 -11.20 -4.62 11.22
CA GLN A 127 -11.33 -3.70 12.36
C GLN A 127 -10.24 -2.63 12.40
N ASP A 128 -8.98 -3.03 12.15
CA ASP A 128 -7.82 -2.13 12.23
C ASP A 128 -7.84 -1.05 11.16
N PHE A 129 -8.38 -1.37 9.98
CA PHE A 129 -8.41 -0.44 8.85
C PHE A 129 -9.68 0.41 8.83
N PHE A 130 -10.83 -0.18 9.18
CA PHE A 130 -12.16 0.40 8.96
C PHE A 130 -12.30 1.82 9.48
N PHE A 131 -12.15 2.03 10.79
CA PHE A 131 -12.49 3.31 11.41
C PHE A 131 -11.65 4.46 10.85
N SER A 132 -10.34 4.26 10.70
CA SER A 132 -9.44 5.29 10.20
C SER A 132 -9.75 5.71 8.75
N ARG A 133 -10.16 4.76 7.88
CA ARG A 133 -10.48 5.05 6.48
C ARG A 133 -11.83 5.75 6.35
N VAL A 134 -12.84 5.31 7.10
CA VAL A 134 -14.16 5.97 7.10
C VAL A 134 -14.06 7.40 7.62
N VAL A 135 -13.27 7.64 8.68
CA VAL A 135 -13.03 9.00 9.19
C VAL A 135 -12.41 9.89 8.11
N ARG A 136 -11.40 9.40 7.36
CA ARG A 136 -10.79 10.16 6.26
C ARG A 136 -11.81 10.53 5.18
N GLU A 137 -12.66 9.59 4.77
CA GLU A 137 -13.71 9.86 3.78
C GLU A 137 -14.70 10.94 4.26
N GLY A 138 -15.08 10.90 5.55
CA GLY A 138 -15.99 11.91 6.12
C GLY A 138 -15.37 13.30 6.17
N PHE A 139 -14.11 13.41 6.61
CA PHE A 139 -13.40 14.69 6.62
C PHE A 139 -13.16 15.23 5.20
N GLN A 140 -12.77 14.38 4.26
CA GLN A 140 -12.51 14.78 2.89
C GLN A 140 -13.79 15.25 2.18
N ALA A 141 -14.92 14.55 2.35
CA ALA A 141 -16.19 14.98 1.79
C ALA A 141 -16.62 16.36 2.31
N ALA A 142 -16.44 16.61 3.61
CA ALA A 142 -16.75 17.90 4.22
C ALA A 142 -15.77 19.01 3.75
N GLU A 143 -14.48 18.70 3.68
CA GLU A 143 -13.44 19.63 3.23
C GLU A 143 -13.65 20.06 1.77
N TRP A 144 -14.00 19.12 0.89
CA TRP A 144 -14.17 19.40 -0.53
C TRP A 144 -15.53 19.98 -0.88
N SER A 145 -16.45 20.06 0.09
CA SER A 145 -17.84 20.48 -0.10
C SER A 145 -18.53 19.69 -1.21
N ASP A 146 -18.35 18.36 -1.15
CA ASP A 146 -18.94 17.43 -2.13
C ASP A 146 -20.44 17.72 -2.28
N GLY A 147 -20.91 17.81 -3.52
CA GLY A 147 -22.35 17.88 -3.80
C GLY A 147 -23.04 16.58 -3.42
N GLU A 148 -24.38 16.58 -3.37
CA GLU A 148 -25.15 15.38 -2.99
C GLU A 148 -24.83 14.17 -3.89
N ASP A 149 -24.73 14.38 -5.20
CA ASP A 149 -24.42 13.30 -6.16
C ASP A 149 -22.99 12.74 -5.94
N GLU A 150 -22.01 13.61 -5.69
CA GLU A 150 -20.62 13.21 -5.40
C GLU A 150 -20.52 12.45 -4.08
N PHE A 151 -21.27 12.89 -3.07
CA PHE A 151 -21.35 12.21 -1.77
C PHE A 151 -22.01 10.83 -1.89
N ILE A 152 -23.06 10.69 -2.70
CA ILE A 152 -23.69 9.39 -2.99
C ILE A 152 -22.70 8.46 -3.69
N GLU A 153 -21.94 8.95 -4.67
CA GLU A 153 -20.92 8.14 -5.36
C GLU A 153 -19.83 7.68 -4.38
N ARG A 154 -19.37 8.58 -3.49
CA ARG A 154 -18.43 8.24 -2.41
C ARG A 154 -19.00 7.15 -1.50
N CYS A 155 -20.25 7.29 -1.06
CA CYS A 155 -20.92 6.29 -0.22
C CYS A 155 -21.04 4.93 -0.94
N PHE A 156 -21.40 4.93 -2.22
CA PHE A 156 -21.49 3.72 -3.03
C PHE A 156 -20.13 3.03 -3.14
N ARG A 157 -19.08 3.78 -3.47
CA ARG A 157 -17.71 3.28 -3.57
C ARG A 157 -17.22 2.70 -2.24
N LEU A 158 -17.46 3.40 -1.13
CA LEU A 158 -17.12 2.95 0.21
C LEU A 158 -17.83 1.64 0.56
N GLY A 159 -19.16 1.59 0.41
CA GLY A 159 -19.95 0.39 0.70
C GLY A 159 -19.55 -0.81 -0.17
N LYS A 160 -19.33 -0.58 -1.47
CA LYS A 160 -18.87 -1.61 -2.40
C LYS A 160 -17.49 -2.14 -2.04
N SER A 161 -16.57 -1.28 -1.62
CA SER A 161 -15.22 -1.69 -1.21
C SER A 161 -15.21 -2.62 0.00
N MET A 162 -16.24 -2.57 0.85
CA MET A 162 -16.33 -3.45 2.01
C MET A 162 -17.13 -4.71 1.73
N LEU A 163 -18.34 -4.56 1.16
CA LEU A 163 -19.27 -5.68 0.99
C LEU A 163 -18.88 -6.62 -0.15
N GLY A 164 -18.30 -6.08 -1.24
CA GLY A 164 -17.91 -6.89 -2.40
C GLY A 164 -16.87 -7.97 -2.04
N PRO A 165 -15.69 -7.57 -1.52
CA PRO A 165 -14.63 -8.52 -1.19
C PRO A 165 -14.99 -9.47 -0.05
N MET A 166 -15.77 -8.99 0.93
CA MET A 166 -16.28 -9.86 2.00
C MET A 166 -17.21 -10.94 1.44
N ARG A 167 -18.12 -10.58 0.51
CA ARG A 167 -18.99 -11.55 -0.16
C ARG A 167 -18.17 -12.61 -0.90
N GLU A 168 -17.21 -12.19 -1.72
CA GLU A 168 -16.31 -13.09 -2.45
C GLU A 168 -15.59 -14.07 -1.51
N THR A 169 -15.14 -13.56 -0.37
CA THR A 169 -14.45 -14.36 0.66
C THR A 169 -15.36 -15.42 1.28
N VAL A 170 -16.60 -15.06 1.59
CA VAL A 170 -17.60 -15.99 2.12
C VAL A 170 -18.00 -17.03 1.06
N GLU A 171 -18.21 -16.60 -0.18
CA GLU A 171 -18.55 -17.50 -1.31
C GLU A 171 -17.43 -18.53 -1.57
N ALA A 172 -16.17 -18.10 -1.57
CA ALA A 172 -15.02 -19.00 -1.70
C ALA A 172 -14.98 -20.03 -0.56
N LYS A 173 -15.23 -19.61 0.68
CA LYS A 173 -15.24 -20.52 1.82
C LYS A 173 -16.41 -21.51 1.77
N ILE A 174 -17.59 -21.10 1.31
CA ILE A 174 -18.74 -21.98 1.06
C ILE A 174 -18.39 -23.05 0.00
N ALA A 175 -17.62 -22.68 -1.02
CA ALA A 175 -17.13 -23.61 -2.04
C ALA A 175 -16.02 -24.57 -1.54
N GLY A 176 -15.58 -24.42 -0.29
CA GLY A 176 -14.51 -25.23 0.32
C GLY A 176 -13.10 -24.74 -0.03
N GLU A 177 -12.96 -23.53 -0.59
CA GLU A 177 -11.67 -22.96 -0.91
C GLU A 177 -11.04 -22.29 0.32
N PRO A 178 -9.72 -22.45 0.54
CA PRO A 178 -9.03 -21.76 1.62
C PRO A 178 -8.84 -20.28 1.28
N ILE A 179 -9.00 -19.41 2.27
CA ILE A 179 -8.78 -17.97 2.11
C ILE A 179 -7.28 -17.70 2.26
N VAL A 180 -6.63 -17.31 1.17
CA VAL A 180 -5.18 -17.06 1.12
C VAL A 180 -4.86 -15.67 0.59
N GLN A 181 -3.71 -15.14 1.00
CA GLN A 181 -3.08 -14.01 0.34
C GLN A 181 -1.95 -14.53 -0.54
N GLU A 182 -2.10 -14.38 -1.85
CA GLU A 182 -1.08 -14.76 -2.82
C GLU A 182 -0.23 -13.55 -3.20
N VAL A 183 1.08 -13.72 -3.18
CA VAL A 183 2.05 -12.75 -3.71
C VAL A 183 3.09 -13.46 -4.55
N GLU A 184 3.64 -12.76 -5.53
CA GLU A 184 4.74 -13.26 -6.35
C GLU A 184 5.99 -12.42 -6.11
N ILE A 185 7.15 -13.05 -6.08
CA ILE A 185 8.44 -12.36 -5.97
C ILE A 185 9.40 -12.85 -7.06
N MET A 186 10.30 -11.95 -7.46
CA MET A 186 11.42 -12.28 -8.34
C MET A 186 12.72 -12.22 -7.54
N VAL A 187 13.47 -13.32 -7.54
CA VAL A 187 14.78 -13.43 -6.89
C VAL A 187 15.86 -13.75 -7.90
N LYS A 188 17.09 -13.29 -7.68
CA LYS A 188 18.21 -13.57 -8.60
C LYS A 188 18.76 -14.98 -8.45
N ASP A 189 18.77 -15.49 -7.23
CA ASP A 189 19.30 -16.81 -6.88
C ASP A 189 18.35 -17.55 -5.94
N LEU A 190 18.44 -18.88 -5.96
CA LEU A 190 17.58 -19.76 -5.16
C LEU A 190 17.86 -19.68 -3.66
N GLN A 191 19.08 -19.30 -3.27
CA GLN A 191 19.42 -19.14 -1.86
C GLN A 191 18.62 -18.00 -1.23
N THR A 192 18.45 -16.90 -1.95
CA THR A 192 17.62 -15.76 -1.53
C THR A 192 16.18 -16.17 -1.27
N ALA A 193 15.60 -17.06 -2.10
CA ALA A 193 14.25 -17.58 -1.84
C ALA A 193 14.18 -18.41 -0.55
N ALA A 194 15.17 -19.29 -0.32
CA ALA A 194 15.24 -20.11 0.89
C ALA A 194 15.44 -19.25 2.16
N ASP A 195 16.32 -18.25 2.10
CA ASP A 195 16.56 -17.31 3.19
C ASP A 195 15.30 -16.47 3.50
N PHE A 196 14.54 -16.12 2.47
CA PHE A 196 13.28 -15.38 2.61
C PHE A 196 12.17 -16.24 3.23
N GLU A 197 12.07 -17.52 2.87
CA GLU A 197 11.17 -18.46 3.52
C GLU A 197 11.52 -18.64 5.01
N GLU A 198 12.80 -18.80 5.34
CA GLU A 198 13.29 -18.86 6.72
C GLU A 198 12.92 -17.60 7.50
N HIS A 199 13.08 -16.43 6.88
CA HIS A 199 12.70 -15.16 7.48
C HIS A 199 11.20 -15.11 7.81
N PHE A 200 10.31 -15.55 6.91
CA PHE A 200 8.87 -15.62 7.15
C PHE A 200 8.53 -16.54 8.31
N ARG A 201 9.18 -17.70 8.38
CA ARG A 201 9.00 -18.66 9.46
C ARG A 201 9.40 -18.07 10.81
N ARG A 202 10.51 -17.33 10.87
CA ARG A 202 10.97 -16.64 12.09
C ARG A 202 10.05 -15.51 12.53
N MET A 203 9.38 -14.84 11.59
CA MET A 203 8.34 -13.85 11.90
C MET A 203 7.03 -14.48 12.36
N GLY A 204 6.91 -15.81 12.35
CA GLY A 204 5.67 -16.52 12.70
C GLY A 204 4.60 -16.47 11.60
N VAL A 205 4.96 -16.05 10.37
CA VAL A 205 4.05 -16.00 9.23
C VAL A 205 3.90 -17.41 8.65
N ARG A 206 2.66 -17.93 8.62
CA ARG A 206 2.35 -19.18 7.95
C ARG A 206 2.19 -18.95 6.45
N ALA A 207 3.20 -19.33 5.68
CA ALA A 207 3.19 -19.20 4.24
C ALA A 207 3.69 -20.49 3.57
N LEU A 208 3.10 -20.80 2.42
CA LEU A 208 3.53 -21.85 1.51
C LEU A 208 4.29 -21.21 0.36
N PHE A 209 5.45 -21.76 0.03
CA PHE A 209 6.29 -21.33 -1.08
C PHE A 209 6.20 -22.38 -2.18
N ASP A 210 5.73 -21.99 -3.36
CA ASP A 210 5.75 -22.87 -4.52
C ASP A 210 7.19 -23.07 -5.02
N PRO A 211 7.50 -24.20 -5.69
CA PRO A 211 8.80 -24.41 -6.31
C PRO A 211 9.17 -23.25 -7.26
N PRO A 212 10.38 -22.66 -7.13
CA PRO A 212 10.81 -21.54 -7.97
C PRO A 212 10.80 -21.88 -9.47
N LEU A 213 10.22 -21.01 -10.28
CA LEU A 213 10.19 -21.13 -11.74
C LEU A 213 11.28 -20.26 -12.35
N SER A 214 12.14 -20.83 -13.19
CA SER A 214 13.20 -20.07 -13.86
C SER A 214 12.64 -19.14 -14.94
N CYS A 215 13.10 -17.88 -14.97
CA CYS A 215 12.67 -16.87 -15.92
C CYS A 215 13.82 -15.91 -16.29
N PRO A 216 13.71 -15.12 -17.37
CA PRO A 216 14.70 -14.10 -17.67
C PRO A 216 14.88 -13.13 -16.48
N GLY A 217 16.11 -13.00 -15.98
CA GLY A 217 16.43 -12.15 -14.83
C GLY A 217 16.47 -12.86 -13.47
N GLY A 218 16.08 -14.14 -13.37
CA GLY A 218 16.21 -14.93 -12.16
C GLY A 218 15.17 -16.05 -12.02
N HIS A 219 14.51 -16.08 -10.86
CA HIS A 219 13.49 -17.07 -10.52
C HIS A 219 12.25 -16.38 -9.95
N LEU A 220 11.07 -16.81 -10.42
CA LEU A 220 9.77 -16.40 -9.91
C LEU A 220 9.34 -17.37 -8.81
N VAL A 221 8.91 -16.84 -7.66
CA VAL A 221 8.43 -17.64 -6.52
C VAL A 221 7.05 -17.13 -6.14
N LYS A 222 6.07 -18.04 -6.08
CA LYS A 222 4.73 -17.75 -5.56
C LYS A 222 4.69 -18.07 -4.07
N ILE A 223 4.10 -17.16 -3.30
CA ILE A 223 3.98 -17.28 -1.85
C ILE A 223 2.50 -17.17 -1.50
N LYS A 224 1.97 -18.19 -0.82
CA LYS A 224 0.58 -18.23 -0.34
C LYS A 224 0.56 -18.12 1.17
N ARG A 225 0.13 -16.98 1.69
CA ARG A 225 -0.01 -16.75 3.14
C ARG A 225 -1.41 -17.21 3.57
N LEU A 226 -1.46 -18.03 4.61
CA LEU A 226 -2.72 -18.52 5.17
C LEU A 226 -3.31 -17.46 6.11
N VAL A 227 -4.54 -17.04 5.84
CA VAL A 227 -5.24 -16.00 6.59
C VAL A 227 -6.13 -16.66 7.64
N MET A 228 -5.53 -17.13 8.73
CA MET A 228 -6.16 -18.08 9.66
C MET A 228 -7.42 -17.53 10.34
N SER A 229 -7.37 -16.29 10.83
CA SER A 229 -8.48 -15.73 11.63
C SER A 229 -9.76 -15.60 10.78
N THR A 230 -9.63 -15.11 9.55
CA THR A 230 -10.72 -15.03 8.58
C THR A 230 -11.19 -16.43 8.15
N ASN A 231 -10.28 -17.39 7.92
CA ASN A 231 -10.67 -18.76 7.57
C ASN A 231 -11.55 -19.38 8.67
N ASP A 232 -11.04 -19.41 9.89
CA ASP A 232 -11.65 -20.11 11.02
C ASP A 232 -12.99 -19.45 11.40
N LYS A 233 -13.03 -18.12 11.45
CA LYS A 233 -14.27 -17.39 11.79
C LYS A 233 -15.33 -17.56 10.72
N THR A 234 -14.95 -17.50 9.44
CA THR A 234 -15.91 -17.66 8.33
C THR A 234 -16.49 -19.07 8.32
N GLU A 235 -15.65 -20.10 8.51
CA GLU A 235 -16.09 -21.49 8.63
C GLU A 235 -17.09 -21.67 9.78
N SER A 236 -16.72 -21.17 10.97
CA SER A 236 -17.55 -21.25 12.16
C SER A 236 -18.95 -20.67 11.94
N VAL A 237 -19.04 -19.49 11.31
CA VAL A 237 -20.32 -18.83 11.03
C VAL A 237 -21.13 -19.59 9.98
N ILE A 238 -20.49 -20.12 8.92
CA ILE A 238 -21.16 -20.95 7.90
C ILE A 238 -21.75 -22.23 8.52
N GLU A 239 -21.05 -22.82 9.49
CA GLU A 239 -21.52 -24.00 10.25
C GLU A 239 -22.63 -23.69 11.27
N GLY A 240 -23.08 -22.43 11.35
CA GLY A 240 -24.19 -22.01 12.20
C GLY A 240 -23.78 -21.64 13.63
N GLN A 241 -22.48 -21.46 13.90
CA GLN A 241 -22.04 -20.90 15.17
C GLN A 241 -22.39 -19.41 15.26
N LEU A 242 -22.52 -18.93 16.49
CA LEU A 242 -22.82 -17.52 16.76
C LEU A 242 -21.59 -16.64 16.51
N TRP A 243 -21.87 -15.37 16.18
CA TRP A 243 -20.84 -14.36 16.03
C TRP A 243 -20.23 -13.95 17.37
#